data_AF-A0AB35UXH7-F1
#
_entry.id   AF-A0AB35UXH7-F1
#
_cell.length_a   1.000
_cell.length_b   1.000
_cell.length_c   1.000
_cell.angle_alpha   90.00
_cell.angle_beta   90.00
_cell.angle_gamma   90.00
#
_symmetry.space_group_name_H-M   'P 1'
#
loop_
_entity.id
_entity.type
_entity.pdbx_description
1 polymer ?
#
loop_
_entity_poly.entity_id
_entity_poly.type
_entity_poly.pdbx_seq_one_letter_code
_entity_poly.pdbx_strand_id
1 'polypeptide(L)'
;MVKNTETTKIVTQPKLNEIATPSLKRWLKHFFFMPATKRYFNQQDQHAIAEAVKVAEQGHVGEIQVVIEAYIPATNAFYQDTYARAKQLFAEVGVWDTEFNSGVLLYINLCDKKVEILIDRGIKKATTQDVWNDICETIIQTIKQQEYRKAVVNGVGEIGKVLDEYYAGRIINIENELSNAPIIIG
;
A
#
# COMPACT_ATOMS: atom_id res chain seq x y z
N MET A 1 22.20 4.53 -57.44
CA MET A 1 20.73 4.63 -57.28
C MET A 1 20.35 3.72 -56.13
N VAL A 2 20.08 4.32 -54.97
CA VAL A 2 19.84 3.65 -53.69
C VAL A 2 18.43 3.06 -53.68
N LYS A 3 18.26 1.81 -53.23
CA LYS A 3 16.98 1.35 -52.66
C LYS A 3 17.27 0.82 -51.27
N ASN A 4 16.99 1.70 -50.30
CA ASN A 4 17.15 1.47 -48.88
C ASN A 4 16.22 0.33 -48.43
N THR A 5 16.80 -0.58 -47.67
CA THR A 5 16.14 -1.65 -46.92
C THR A 5 15.10 -1.04 -45.96
N GLU A 6 13.85 -1.49 -46.04
CA GLU A 6 12.83 -1.18 -45.05
C GLU A 6 13.12 -1.95 -43.76
N THR A 7 13.89 -1.31 -42.87
CA THR A 7 14.04 -1.78 -41.50
C THR A 7 12.75 -1.52 -40.75
N THR A 8 12.03 -2.60 -40.45
CA THR A 8 10.86 -2.70 -39.58
C THR A 8 11.01 -1.79 -38.36
N LYS A 9 10.22 -0.72 -38.30
CA LYS A 9 10.08 0.12 -37.10
C LYS A 9 9.52 -0.74 -35.97
N ILE A 10 10.30 -0.92 -34.91
CA ILE A 10 9.84 -1.54 -33.67
C ILE A 10 8.79 -0.59 -33.04
N VAL A 11 7.51 -0.91 -33.23
CA VAL A 11 6.37 -0.17 -32.64
C VAL A 11 6.07 -0.79 -31.28
N THR A 12 6.96 -0.61 -30.32
CA THR A 12 6.64 -0.73 -28.89
C THR A 12 7.59 0.18 -28.14
N GLN A 13 7.16 1.42 -27.92
CA GLN A 13 7.74 2.20 -26.84
C GLN A 13 7.12 1.65 -25.55
N PRO A 14 7.92 1.16 -24.58
CA PRO A 14 7.38 0.92 -23.26
C PRO A 14 6.79 2.24 -22.76
N LYS A 15 5.57 2.22 -22.23
CA LYS A 15 5.00 3.35 -21.47
C LYS A 15 5.85 3.53 -20.21
N LEU A 16 6.98 4.22 -20.34
CA LEU A 16 7.84 4.70 -19.26
C LEU A 16 7.23 5.99 -18.67
N ASN A 17 5.98 5.92 -18.23
CA ASN A 17 5.30 6.99 -17.50
C ASN A 17 4.79 6.31 -16.22
N GLU A 18 5.34 6.50 -15.01
CA GLU A 18 5.99 7.65 -14.38
C GLU A 18 7.34 7.23 -13.79
N ILE A 19 8.46 7.73 -14.34
CA ILE A 19 9.75 7.51 -13.70
C ILE A 19 9.85 8.52 -12.55
N ALA A 20 9.82 8.03 -11.31
CA ALA A 20 10.05 8.86 -10.14
C ALA A 20 11.36 9.66 -10.32
N THR A 21 11.27 10.98 -10.15
CA THR A 21 12.42 11.85 -10.40
C THR A 21 13.49 11.64 -9.33
N PRO A 22 14.77 11.51 -9.72
CA PRO A 22 15.82 11.26 -8.75
C PRO A 22 15.94 12.37 -7.72
N SER A 23 15.98 12.02 -6.43
CA SER A 23 15.92 13.01 -5.33
C SER A 23 17.01 12.80 -4.28
N LEU A 24 18.08 13.58 -4.37
CA LEU A 24 19.15 13.64 -3.36
C LEU A 24 18.63 14.04 -1.97
N LYS A 25 17.59 14.89 -1.90
CA LYS A 25 16.97 15.30 -0.63
C LYS A 25 16.29 14.12 0.06
N ARG A 26 15.57 13.28 -0.69
CA ARG A 26 14.98 12.04 -0.14
C ARG A 26 16.07 11.04 0.23
N TRP A 27 17.09 10.87 -0.60
CA TRP A 27 18.25 10.03 -0.28
C TRP A 27 18.88 10.41 1.07
N LEU A 28 19.20 11.70 1.28
CA LEU A 28 19.75 12.19 2.55
C LEU A 28 18.80 11.93 3.72
N LYS A 29 17.51 12.24 3.55
CA LYS A 29 16.50 12.06 4.58
C LYS A 29 16.39 10.61 5.06
N HIS A 30 16.36 9.65 4.12
CA HIS A 30 16.30 8.22 4.44
C HIS A 30 17.65 7.69 4.97
N PHE A 31 18.78 8.20 4.48
CA PHE A 31 20.12 7.82 4.95
C PHE A 31 20.36 8.20 6.41
N PHE A 32 19.87 9.36 6.86
CA PHE A 32 20.01 9.83 8.25
C PHE A 32 18.83 9.45 9.16
N PHE A 33 17.84 8.70 8.66
CA PHE A 33 16.70 8.29 9.47
C PHE A 33 17.12 7.18 10.44
N MET A 34 17.24 7.51 11.73
CA MET A 34 17.44 6.51 12.78
C MET A 34 16.09 5.90 13.15
N PRO A 35 15.83 4.61 12.87
CA PRO A 35 14.51 4.03 13.06
C PRO A 35 14.22 3.77 14.54
N ALA A 36 13.04 4.20 14.97
CA ALA A 36 12.41 3.74 16.21
C ALA A 36 11.11 2.98 15.89
N THR A 37 11.05 2.25 14.79
CA THR A 37 9.81 1.57 14.34
C THR A 37 9.28 0.55 15.32
N LYS A 38 10.17 -0.24 15.95
CA LYS A 38 9.80 -1.12 17.06
C LYS A 38 9.26 -0.37 18.30
N ARG A 39 9.56 0.92 18.44
CA ARG A 39 9.01 1.78 19.50
C ARG A 39 7.61 2.29 19.16
N TYR A 40 7.31 2.53 17.88
CA TYR A 40 6.00 3.02 17.43
C TYR A 40 4.96 1.90 17.24
N PHE A 41 5.41 0.68 16.93
CA PHE A 41 4.56 -0.50 16.72
C PHE A 41 5.12 -1.70 17.48
N ASN A 42 4.92 -1.70 18.80
CA ASN A 42 5.29 -2.84 19.64
C ASN A 42 4.34 -4.03 19.40
N GLN A 43 4.53 -5.16 20.09
CA GLN A 43 3.69 -6.35 19.91
C GLN A 43 2.21 -6.10 20.22
N GLN A 44 1.89 -5.27 21.21
CA GLN A 44 0.51 -4.92 21.54
C GLN A 44 -0.14 -4.11 20.41
N ASP A 45 0.60 -3.19 19.79
CA ASP A 45 0.10 -2.41 18.67
C ASP A 45 -0.08 -3.28 17.41
N GLN A 46 0.85 -4.20 17.15
CA GLN A 46 0.73 -5.17 16.05
C GLN A 46 -0.48 -6.08 16.23
N HIS A 47 -0.74 -6.55 17.45
CA HIS A 47 -1.93 -7.33 17.77
C HIS A 47 -3.21 -6.51 17.57
N ALA A 48 -3.23 -5.25 18.00
CA ALA A 48 -4.38 -4.38 17.80
C ALA A 48 -4.68 -4.12 16.32
N ILE A 49 -3.64 -3.98 15.49
CA ILE A 49 -3.78 -3.87 14.04
C ILE A 49 -4.31 -5.17 13.44
N ALA A 50 -3.79 -6.32 13.85
CA ALA A 50 -4.25 -7.62 13.35
C ALA A 50 -5.72 -7.89 13.69
N GLU A 51 -6.15 -7.56 14.91
CA GLU A 51 -7.56 -7.65 15.29
C GLU A 51 -8.43 -6.67 14.49
N ALA A 52 -7.94 -5.45 14.21
CA ALA A 52 -8.67 -4.50 13.37
C ALA A 52 -8.84 -5.02 11.93
N VAL A 53 -7.81 -5.62 11.34
CA VAL A 53 -7.87 -6.25 10.01
C VAL A 53 -8.89 -7.38 10.03
N LYS A 54 -8.79 -8.30 11.01
CA LYS A 54 -9.75 -9.40 11.18
C LYS A 54 -11.20 -8.94 11.32
N VAL A 55 -11.46 -7.82 12.00
CA VAL A 55 -12.81 -7.25 12.10
C VAL A 55 -13.23 -6.63 10.78
N ALA A 56 -12.33 -5.87 10.13
CA ALA A 56 -12.60 -5.21 8.86
C ALA A 56 -12.87 -6.18 7.71
N GLU A 57 -12.40 -7.42 7.78
CA GLU A 57 -12.61 -8.45 6.76
C GLU A 57 -13.91 -9.27 6.95
N GLN A 58 -14.64 -9.04 8.04
CA GLN A 58 -15.84 -9.83 8.33
C GLN A 58 -17.00 -9.50 7.40
N GLY A 59 -17.45 -10.52 6.66
CA GLY A 59 -18.67 -10.42 5.84
C GLY A 59 -18.42 -10.24 4.35
N HIS A 60 -17.14 -10.23 3.92
CA HIS A 60 -16.76 -10.13 2.52
C HIS A 60 -15.44 -10.88 2.23
N VAL A 61 -15.10 -11.03 0.93
CA VAL A 61 -13.85 -11.67 0.47
C VAL A 61 -12.66 -10.70 0.31
N GLY A 62 -12.83 -9.43 0.67
CA GLY A 62 -11.74 -8.46 0.67
C GLY A 62 -10.69 -8.80 1.72
N GLU A 63 -9.41 -8.76 1.32
CA GLU A 63 -8.26 -9.11 2.16
C GLU A 63 -7.36 -7.87 2.32
N ILE A 64 -6.99 -7.50 3.54
CA ILE A 64 -6.25 -6.27 3.86
C ILE A 64 -4.87 -6.62 4.43
N GLN A 65 -3.82 -6.32 3.66
CA GLN A 65 -2.45 -6.39 4.16
C GLN A 65 -1.95 -5.00 4.58
N VAL A 66 -1.55 -4.89 5.85
CA VAL A 66 -0.87 -3.68 6.35
C VAL A 66 0.64 -3.86 6.26
N VAL A 67 1.34 -2.90 5.64
CA VAL A 67 2.81 -2.84 5.58
C VAL A 67 3.29 -1.50 6.11
N ILE A 68 4.14 -1.54 7.12
CA ILE A 68 4.72 -0.35 7.76
C ILE A 68 6.23 -0.39 7.54
N GLU A 69 6.74 0.55 6.74
CA GLU A 69 8.16 0.68 6.43
C GLU A 69 8.75 1.90 7.15
N ALA A 70 9.84 1.67 7.89
CA ALA A 70 10.60 2.70 8.58
C ALA A 70 11.12 3.77 7.62
N TYR A 71 11.88 3.31 6.63
CA TYR A 71 12.54 4.10 5.61
C TYR A 71 12.74 3.22 4.37
N ILE A 72 12.81 3.87 3.21
CA ILE A 72 13.17 3.19 1.96
C ILE A 72 14.70 3.14 1.90
N PRO A 73 15.34 1.99 1.64
CA PRO A 73 16.79 1.93 1.45
C PRO A 73 17.28 3.03 0.52
N ALA A 74 18.33 3.76 0.90
CA ALA A 74 18.66 5.04 0.26
C ALA A 74 18.88 4.90 -1.27
N THR A 75 19.47 3.79 -1.71
CA THR A 75 19.61 3.43 -3.14
C THR A 75 18.27 3.40 -3.87
N ASN A 76 17.24 2.86 -3.23
CA ASN A 76 15.89 2.78 -3.78
C ASN A 76 15.16 4.13 -3.64
N ALA A 77 15.32 4.83 -2.51
CA ALA A 77 14.71 6.14 -2.27
C ALA A 77 15.15 7.21 -3.28
N PHE A 78 16.33 7.01 -3.88
CA PHE A 78 16.82 7.87 -4.97
C PHE A 78 16.02 7.67 -6.26
N TYR A 79 15.61 6.44 -6.62
CA TYR A 79 14.94 6.16 -7.90
C TYR A 79 13.44 5.84 -7.81
N GLN A 80 12.92 5.62 -6.61
CA GLN A 80 11.54 5.20 -6.37
C GLN A 80 10.84 6.16 -5.42
N ASP A 81 9.63 6.59 -5.78
CA ASP A 81 8.72 7.26 -4.87
C ASP A 81 7.93 6.26 -4.01
N THR A 82 7.15 6.80 -3.08
CA THR A 82 6.38 5.99 -2.13
C THR A 82 5.36 5.11 -2.84
N TYR A 83 4.72 5.62 -3.89
CA TYR A 83 3.78 4.85 -4.71
C TYR A 83 4.46 3.72 -5.48
N ALA A 84 5.62 3.96 -6.08
CA ALA A 84 6.42 2.91 -6.73
C ALA A 84 6.86 1.83 -5.73
N ARG A 85 7.27 2.23 -4.52
CA ARG A 85 7.58 1.29 -3.43
C ARG A 85 6.36 0.49 -2.99
N ALA A 86 5.20 1.13 -2.87
CA ALA A 86 3.94 0.46 -2.54
C ALA A 86 3.57 -0.60 -3.59
N LYS A 87 3.69 -0.28 -4.89
CA LYS A 87 3.45 -1.23 -5.99
C LYS A 87 4.42 -2.42 -5.95
N GLN A 88 5.69 -2.17 -5.63
CA GLN A 88 6.67 -3.23 -5.46
C GLN A 88 6.27 -4.15 -4.29
N LEU A 89 5.94 -3.57 -3.13
CA LEU A 89 5.53 -4.33 -1.95
C LEU A 89 4.23 -5.11 -2.19
N PHE A 90 3.27 -4.55 -2.93
CA PHE A 90 2.04 -5.23 -3.34
C PHE A 90 2.33 -6.56 -4.03
N ALA A 91 3.33 -6.59 -4.91
CA ALA A 91 3.77 -7.80 -5.59
C ALA A 91 4.60 -8.72 -4.69
N GLU A 92 5.55 -8.16 -3.92
CA GLU A 92 6.48 -8.93 -3.07
C GLU A 92 5.79 -9.67 -1.93
N VAL A 93 4.77 -9.07 -1.31
CA VAL A 93 4.04 -9.68 -0.19
C VAL A 93 2.79 -10.46 -0.63
N GLY A 94 2.53 -10.54 -1.94
CA GLY A 94 1.48 -11.40 -2.49
C GLY A 94 0.05 -10.89 -2.33
N VAL A 95 -0.19 -9.60 -2.13
CA VAL A 95 -1.55 -9.06 -1.93
C VAL A 95 -2.48 -9.32 -3.12
N TRP A 96 -1.91 -9.48 -4.32
CA TRP A 96 -2.65 -9.80 -5.54
C TRP A 96 -3.04 -11.28 -5.66
N ASP A 97 -2.46 -12.17 -4.86
CA ASP A 97 -2.66 -13.61 -4.93
C ASP A 97 -3.87 -14.02 -4.09
N THR A 98 -5.04 -13.52 -4.49
CA THR A 98 -6.34 -13.85 -3.89
C THR A 98 -7.28 -14.40 -4.96
N GLU A 99 -8.14 -15.36 -4.61
CA GLU A 99 -9.06 -16.02 -5.55
C GLU A 99 -9.91 -14.99 -6.30
N PHE A 100 -10.37 -13.95 -5.60
CA PHE A 100 -11.27 -12.93 -6.14
C PHE A 100 -10.58 -11.66 -6.61
N ASN A 101 -9.24 -11.60 -6.58
CA ASN A 101 -8.48 -10.38 -6.87
C ASN A 101 -8.99 -9.21 -6.00
N SER A 102 -9.14 -9.48 -4.71
CA SER A 102 -9.83 -8.66 -3.70
C SER A 102 -8.88 -8.06 -2.66
N GLY A 103 -7.57 -8.20 -2.88
CA GLY A 103 -6.55 -7.69 -1.98
C GLY A 103 -6.42 -6.16 -1.95
N VAL A 104 -6.21 -5.63 -0.76
CA VAL A 104 -5.91 -4.23 -0.45
C VAL A 104 -4.59 -4.16 0.32
N LEU A 105 -3.67 -3.32 -0.15
CA LEU A 105 -2.46 -2.97 0.60
C LEU A 105 -2.62 -1.60 1.22
N LEU A 106 -2.56 -1.52 2.55
CA LEU A 106 -2.34 -0.28 3.28
C LEU A 106 -0.84 -0.14 3.57
N TYR A 107 -0.16 0.71 2.81
CA TYR A 107 1.26 0.96 2.95
C TYR A 107 1.53 2.29 3.66
N ILE A 108 2.37 2.26 4.69
CA ILE A 108 2.75 3.43 5.48
C ILE A 108 4.27 3.55 5.51
N ASN A 109 4.78 4.66 4.99
CA ASN A 109 6.19 5.02 5.12
C ASN A 109 6.39 6.08 6.20
N LEU A 110 7.07 5.72 7.29
CA LEU A 110 7.21 6.58 8.47
C LEU A 110 8.21 7.71 8.26
N CYS A 111 9.32 7.45 7.57
CA CYS A 111 10.29 8.48 7.20
C CYS A 111 9.64 9.52 6.27
N ASP A 112 8.92 9.07 5.24
CA ASP A 112 8.23 9.94 4.29
C ASP A 112 6.94 10.56 4.82
N LYS A 113 6.38 10.06 5.92
CA LYS A 113 5.06 10.43 6.45
C LYS A 113 3.99 10.36 5.36
N LYS A 114 4.06 9.31 4.55
CA LYS A 114 3.18 9.06 3.42
C LYS A 114 2.46 7.74 3.61
N VAL A 115 1.24 7.69 3.09
CA VAL A 115 0.35 6.55 3.12
C VAL A 115 -0.14 6.32 1.70
N GLU A 116 -0.13 5.07 1.27
CA GLU A 116 -0.63 4.65 -0.04
C GLU A 116 -1.59 3.48 0.18
N ILE A 117 -2.76 3.54 -0.47
CA ILE A 117 -3.71 2.41 -0.52
C ILE A 117 -3.72 1.90 -1.95
N LEU A 118 -3.32 0.63 -2.14
CA LEU A 118 -3.35 -0.04 -3.43
C LEU A 118 -4.41 -1.13 -3.39
N ILE A 119 -5.18 -1.23 -4.46
CA ILE A 119 -6.30 -2.16 -4.56
C ILE A 119 -6.12 -3.04 -5.80
N ASP A 120 -6.46 -4.31 -5.66
CA ASP A 120 -6.43 -5.24 -6.79
C ASP A 120 -7.60 -5.00 -7.77
N ARG A 121 -7.53 -5.62 -8.94
CA ARG A 121 -8.43 -5.40 -10.07
C ARG A 121 -9.90 -5.77 -9.79
N GLY A 122 -10.18 -6.70 -8.88
CA GLY A 122 -11.54 -7.13 -8.54
C GLY A 122 -12.33 -6.08 -7.75
N ILE A 123 -11.63 -5.20 -7.03
CA ILE A 123 -12.22 -4.14 -6.19
C ILE A 123 -11.95 -2.73 -6.73
N LYS A 124 -11.43 -2.59 -7.96
CA LYS A 124 -11.20 -1.28 -8.61
C LYS A 124 -12.41 -0.36 -8.68
N LYS A 125 -13.62 -0.92 -8.60
CA LYS A 125 -14.89 -0.18 -8.63
C LYS A 125 -15.56 -0.09 -7.26
N ALA A 126 -14.83 -0.39 -6.18
CA ALA A 126 -15.36 -0.31 -4.81
C ALA A 126 -15.81 1.10 -4.45
N THR A 127 -14.98 2.09 -4.77
CA THR A 127 -15.30 3.52 -4.55
C THR A 127 -14.47 4.41 -5.47
N THR A 128 -14.54 5.72 -5.29
CA THR A 128 -13.77 6.72 -6.02
C THR A 128 -12.36 6.88 -5.46
N GLN A 129 -11.44 7.41 -6.27
CA GLN A 129 -10.09 7.73 -5.81
C GLN A 129 -10.09 8.76 -4.67
N ASP A 130 -11.05 9.68 -4.64
CA ASP A 130 -11.16 10.70 -3.61
C ASP A 130 -11.43 10.09 -2.23
N VAL A 131 -12.27 9.05 -2.14
CA VAL A 131 -12.51 8.34 -0.87
C VAL A 131 -11.23 7.68 -0.35
N TRP A 132 -10.45 7.04 -1.23
CA TRP A 132 -9.16 6.48 -0.83
C TRP A 132 -8.16 7.56 -0.39
N ASN A 133 -8.16 8.71 -1.08
CA ASN A 133 -7.30 9.85 -0.72
C ASN A 133 -7.68 10.42 0.67
N ASP A 134 -8.97 10.53 0.98
CA ASP A 134 -9.47 11.02 2.26
C ASP A 134 -9.08 10.10 3.43
N ILE A 135 -9.13 8.78 3.20
CA ILE A 135 -8.64 7.78 4.17
C ILE A 135 -7.14 7.97 4.39
N CYS A 136 -6.34 8.04 3.33
CA CYS A 136 -4.90 8.30 3.41
C CYS A 136 -4.60 9.59 4.18
N GLU A 137 -5.30 10.69 3.89
CA GLU A 137 -5.11 11.96 4.57
C GLU A 137 -5.41 11.85 6.07
N THR A 138 -6.53 11.21 6.43
CA THR A 138 -6.92 11.00 7.83
C THR A 138 -5.85 10.22 8.61
N ILE A 139 -5.30 9.16 8.01
CA ILE A 139 -4.19 8.40 8.60
C ILE A 139 -2.95 9.29 8.77
N ILE A 140 -2.58 10.05 7.75
CA ILE A 140 -1.43 10.97 7.79
C ILE A 140 -1.60 12.02 8.91
N GLN A 141 -2.77 12.62 9.06
CA GLN A 141 -3.01 13.62 10.12
C GLN A 141 -2.92 13.00 11.51
N THR A 142 -3.42 11.77 11.68
CA THR A 142 -3.35 11.05 12.96
C THR A 142 -1.92 10.64 13.31
N ILE A 143 -1.12 10.22 12.31
CA ILE A 143 0.32 9.95 12.48
C ILE A 143 1.09 11.22 12.89
N LYS A 144 0.74 12.39 12.32
CA LYS A 144 1.37 13.67 12.71
C LYS A 144 1.12 14.03 14.18
N GLN A 145 0.02 13.56 14.76
CA GLN A 145 -0.33 13.70 16.17
C GLN A 145 0.36 12.64 17.07
N GLN A 146 1.23 11.80 16.50
CA GLN A 146 1.90 10.69 17.19
C GLN A 146 0.95 9.58 17.69
N GLU A 147 -0.28 9.55 17.21
CA GLU A 147 -1.28 8.53 17.54
C GLU A 147 -1.17 7.33 16.56
N TYR A 148 0.01 6.70 16.48
CA TYR A 148 0.36 5.72 15.45
C TYR A 148 -0.59 4.51 15.38
N ARG A 149 -0.80 3.79 16.51
CA ARG A 149 -1.72 2.64 16.55
C ARG A 149 -3.12 3.05 16.07
N LYS A 150 -3.64 4.15 16.58
CA LYS A 150 -4.98 4.65 16.25
C LYS A 150 -5.10 5.00 14.77
N ALA A 151 -4.07 5.62 14.19
CA ALA A 151 -4.04 5.94 12.77
C ALA A 151 -4.24 4.70 11.90
N VAL A 152 -3.51 3.61 12.20
CA VAL A 152 -3.60 2.36 11.43
C VAL A 152 -4.93 1.65 11.68
N VAL A 153 -5.34 1.48 12.94
CA VAL A 153 -6.59 0.78 13.29
C VAL A 153 -7.80 1.49 12.67
N ASN A 154 -7.87 2.82 12.77
CA ASN A 154 -8.97 3.57 12.17
C ASN A 154 -8.92 3.49 10.64
N GLY A 155 -7.72 3.62 10.04
CA GLY A 155 -7.55 3.49 8.59
C GLY A 155 -8.02 2.15 8.05
N VAL A 156 -7.64 1.05 8.70
CA VAL A 156 -8.11 -0.31 8.39
C VAL A 156 -9.64 -0.39 8.51
N GLY A 157 -10.22 0.19 9.57
CA GLY A 157 -11.67 0.23 9.74
C GLY A 157 -12.40 0.98 8.62
N GLU A 158 -11.88 2.12 8.17
CA GLU A 158 -12.47 2.85 7.03
C GLU A 158 -12.34 2.08 5.71
N ILE A 159 -11.22 1.37 5.49
CA ILE A 159 -11.06 0.47 4.34
C ILE A 159 -12.10 -0.66 4.40
N GLY A 160 -12.29 -1.29 5.57
CA GLY A 160 -13.30 -2.33 5.78
C GLY A 160 -14.70 -1.86 5.44
N LYS A 161 -15.10 -0.65 5.88
CA LYS A 161 -16.41 -0.07 5.52
C LYS A 161 -16.61 0.08 4.01
N VAL A 162 -15.58 0.52 3.29
CA VAL A 162 -15.64 0.63 1.82
C VAL A 162 -15.85 -0.74 1.17
N LEU A 163 -15.17 -1.77 1.68
CA LEU A 163 -15.31 -3.14 1.19
C LEU A 163 -16.68 -3.73 1.55
N ASP A 164 -17.16 -3.53 2.77
CA ASP A 164 -18.51 -3.91 3.22
C ASP A 164 -19.59 -3.33 2.31
N GLU A 165 -19.52 -2.03 2.01
CA GLU A 165 -20.46 -1.37 1.10
C GLU A 165 -20.38 -1.94 -0.33
N TYR A 166 -19.18 -2.21 -0.84
CA TYR A 166 -18.99 -2.77 -2.17
C TYR A 166 -19.53 -4.20 -2.31
N TYR A 167 -19.37 -5.01 -1.27
CA TYR A 167 -19.82 -6.40 -1.22
C TYR A 167 -21.23 -6.56 -0.65
N ALA A 168 -21.89 -5.49 -0.20
CA ALA A 168 -23.23 -5.54 0.36
C ALA A 168 -24.20 -6.30 -0.57
N GLY A 169 -24.80 -7.38 -0.04
CA GLY A 169 -25.72 -8.24 -0.81
C GLY A 169 -25.05 -9.30 -1.69
N ARG A 170 -23.71 -9.40 -1.68
CA ARG A 170 -22.90 -10.43 -2.33
C ARG A 170 -22.22 -11.27 -1.24
N ILE A 171 -22.98 -12.13 -0.55
CA ILE A 171 -22.37 -13.00 0.47
C ILE A 171 -21.43 -13.98 -0.22
N ILE A 172 -20.14 -13.88 0.08
CA ILE A 172 -19.24 -15.02 0.01
C ILE A 172 -18.25 -14.85 1.17
N ASN A 173 -18.30 -15.76 2.14
CA ASN A 173 -17.30 -15.89 3.19
C ASN A 173 -16.47 -17.11 2.81
N ILE A 174 -15.19 -16.89 2.54
CA ILE A 174 -14.21 -17.92 2.20
C ILE A 174 -13.07 -17.78 3.20
N GLU A 175 -12.28 -18.84 3.32
CA GLU A 175 -11.11 -18.88 4.19
C GLU A 175 -10.22 -17.64 4.02
N ASN A 176 -9.65 -17.18 5.14
CA ASN A 176 -8.73 -16.06 5.21
C ASN A 176 -7.49 -16.33 4.35
N GLU A 177 -7.33 -15.60 3.24
CA GLU A 177 -6.28 -15.86 2.24
C GLU A 177 -4.94 -15.20 2.60
N LEU A 178 -4.96 -14.03 3.24
CA LEU A 178 -3.76 -13.31 3.69
C LEU A 178 -3.60 -13.36 5.21
N SER A 179 -2.40 -13.00 5.70
CA SER A 179 -2.17 -12.89 7.15
C SER A 179 -2.60 -11.52 7.66
N ASN A 180 -3.40 -11.50 8.72
CA ASN A 180 -3.90 -10.26 9.32
C ASN A 180 -2.79 -9.51 10.08
N ALA A 181 -1.66 -10.16 10.34
CA ALA A 181 -0.54 -9.54 11.03
C ALA A 181 0.12 -8.45 10.15
N PRO A 182 0.39 -7.25 10.70
CA PRO A 182 1.10 -6.22 9.95
C PRO A 182 2.55 -6.62 9.68
N ILE A 183 3.04 -6.32 8.48
CA ILE A 183 4.45 -6.51 8.12
C ILE A 183 5.22 -5.24 8.48
N ILE A 184 6.22 -5.37 9.37
CA ILE A 184 7.08 -4.27 9.78
C ILE A 184 8.44 -4.38 9.09
N ILE A 185 8.76 -3.40 8.25
CA ILE A 185 10.04 -3.28 7.54
C ILE A 185 10.85 -2.17 8.20
N GLY A 186 12.11 -2.47 8.56
CA GLY A 186 12.96 -1.61 9.36
C GLY A 186 14.36 -1.46 8.80
#